data_AF-A0A2E9YBJ1-F1
#
_entry.id   AF-A0A2E9YBJ1-F1
#
_cell.length_a   1.000
_cell.length_b   1.000
_cell.length_c   1.000
_cell.angle_alpha   90.00
_cell.angle_beta   90.00
_cell.angle_gamma   90.00
#
_symmetry.space_group_name_H-M   'P 1'
#
loop_
_entity.id
_entity.type
_entity.pdbx_description
1 polymer ?
#
loop_
_entity_poly.entity_id
_entity_poly.type
_entity_poly.pdbx_seq_one_letter_code
_entity_poly.pdbx_strand_id
1 'polypeptide(L)'
;MINQEATAQISMDRQAITSGYHSGEVDAIGDVLGEIDGSIGQVFTTTIGDGNIFLTQGFQQMAFRECPGDVTGDNAVGTNDLLAILSLYGAQDPEAISNSENGGAEDLNEDGIVGTADLLILLAYYGELCN
;
A
#
# COMPACT_ATOMS: atom_id res chain seq x y z
N MET A 1 53.28 -25.38 11.35
CA MET A 1 52.75 -24.00 11.29
C MET A 1 51.45 -24.08 10.53
N ILE A 2 50.32 -23.87 11.20
CA ILE A 2 48.99 -23.94 10.59
C ILE A 2 48.58 -22.50 10.29
N ASN A 3 48.52 -22.13 9.01
CA ASN A 3 47.98 -20.85 8.58
C ASN A 3 46.45 -20.92 8.72
N GLN A 4 45.90 -20.14 9.65
CA GLN A 4 44.47 -19.84 9.67
C GLN A 4 44.27 -18.62 8.78
N GLU A 5 43.75 -18.82 7.57
CA GLU A 5 43.22 -17.71 6.80
C GLU A 5 41.85 -17.34 7.37
N ALA A 6 41.78 -16.16 8.00
CA ALA A 6 40.53 -15.57 8.43
C ALA A 6 39.85 -14.94 7.21
N THR A 7 38.88 -15.63 6.62
CA THR A 7 37.98 -15.05 5.63
C THR A 7 36.97 -14.15 6.35
N ALA A 8 37.12 -12.83 6.25
CA ALA A 8 36.09 -11.89 6.66
C ALA A 8 34.93 -11.94 5.67
N GLN A 9 33.90 -12.70 5.99
CA GLN A 9 32.67 -12.75 5.21
C GLN A 9 31.79 -11.58 5.66
N ILE A 10 31.66 -10.53 4.82
CA ILE A 10 30.69 -9.47 5.05
C ILE A 10 29.31 -10.05 4.72
N SER A 11 28.54 -10.40 5.74
CA SER A 11 27.09 -10.58 5.63
C SER A 11 26.50 -9.20 5.34
N MET A 12 25.88 -9.01 4.18
CA MET A 12 24.97 -7.88 4.04
C MET A 12 23.72 -8.24 4.84
N ASP A 13 23.65 -7.76 6.07
CA ASP A 13 22.43 -7.88 6.85
C ASP A 13 21.35 -7.10 6.12
N ARG A 14 20.33 -7.80 5.64
CA ARG A 14 19.16 -7.15 5.05
C ARG A 14 18.49 -6.36 6.15
N GLN A 15 18.73 -5.05 6.18
CA GLN A 15 18.01 -4.15 7.07
C GLN A 15 16.62 -3.94 6.49
N ALA A 16 15.64 -4.60 7.10
CA ALA A 16 14.23 -4.28 6.86
C ALA A 16 13.92 -2.97 7.58
N ILE A 17 13.49 -1.96 6.83
CA ILE A 17 12.85 -0.77 7.40
C ILE A 17 11.45 -1.23 7.84
N THR A 18 11.27 -1.50 9.13
CA THR A 18 9.97 -1.87 9.67
C THR A 18 9.32 -0.60 10.21
N SER A 19 8.26 -0.10 9.57
CA SER A 19 7.40 0.89 10.21
C SER A 19 6.67 0.22 11.37
N GLY A 20 7.09 0.44 12.61
CA GLY A 20 6.52 -0.21 13.79
C GLY A 20 6.96 0.45 15.10
N TYR A 21 6.14 0.33 16.16
CA TYR A 21 6.48 0.87 17.49
C TYR A 21 7.25 -0.20 18.27
N HIS A 22 8.42 0.18 18.77
CA HIS A 22 9.34 -0.71 19.49
C HIS A 22 9.62 -0.09 20.85
N SER A 23 9.49 -0.86 21.93
CA SER A 23 9.91 -0.41 23.26
C SER A 23 11.14 -1.17 23.70
N GLY A 24 12.29 -0.50 23.63
CA GLY A 24 13.57 -0.99 24.10
C GLY A 24 14.50 0.19 24.37
N GLU A 25 15.46 0.03 25.28
CA GLU A 25 16.49 1.04 25.50
C GLU A 25 17.43 1.02 24.28
N VAL A 26 17.43 2.11 23.51
CA VAL A 26 18.32 2.30 22.36
C VAL A 26 19.50 3.17 22.79
N ASP A 27 20.72 2.81 22.37
CA ASP A 27 21.89 3.67 22.57
C ASP A 27 21.76 4.96 21.74
N ALA A 28 22.57 5.97 22.05
CA ALA A 28 22.62 7.25 21.35
C ALA A 28 22.91 7.15 19.83
N ILE A 29 23.34 5.98 19.36
CA ILE A 29 23.62 5.67 17.95
C ILE A 29 22.44 4.92 17.28
N GLY A 30 21.38 4.62 18.02
CA GLY A 30 20.21 3.86 17.54
C GLY A 30 20.45 2.35 17.52
N ASP A 31 21.52 1.87 18.14
CA ASP A 31 21.77 0.44 18.31
C ASP A 31 20.96 -0.11 19.48
N VAL A 32 20.51 -1.34 19.32
CA VAL A 32 19.52 -1.97 20.18
C VAL A 32 20.24 -2.73 21.28
N LEU A 33 20.07 -2.29 22.53
CA LEU A 33 20.84 -2.82 23.68
C LEU A 33 20.19 -4.04 24.36
N GLY A 34 19.11 -4.59 23.80
CA GLY A 34 18.39 -5.76 24.30
C GLY A 34 17.43 -6.37 23.27
N GLU A 35 16.78 -7.49 23.58
CA GLU A 35 15.73 -8.03 22.70
C GLU A 35 14.58 -7.01 22.59
N ILE A 36 14.27 -6.59 21.37
CA ILE A 36 13.24 -5.59 21.12
C ILE A 36 11.88 -6.28 21.20
N ASP A 37 11.16 -6.07 22.29
CA ASP A 37 9.73 -6.35 22.30
C ASP A 37 9.02 -5.21 21.54
N GLY A 38 8.44 -5.57 20.40
CA GLY A 38 7.80 -4.62 19.49
C GLY A 38 7.22 -5.30 18.27
N SER A 39 6.26 -4.63 17.62
CA SER A 39 5.60 -5.15 16.43
C SER A 39 6.25 -4.54 15.19
N ILE A 40 6.79 -5.38 14.31
CA ILE A 40 7.07 -5.04 12.92
C ILE A 40 5.70 -4.78 12.26
N GLY A 41 5.40 -3.53 11.85
CA GLY A 41 4.27 -3.23 10.96
C GLY A 41 2.96 -2.69 11.54
N GLN A 42 2.76 -2.57 12.87
CA GLN A 42 1.47 -2.25 13.57
C GLN A 42 0.28 -3.17 13.18
N VAL A 43 -0.79 -3.44 13.94
CA VAL A 43 -1.57 -2.77 15.01
C VAL A 43 -2.04 -3.82 16.03
N PHE A 44 -2.08 -3.46 17.31
CA PHE A 44 -2.65 -4.26 18.40
C PHE A 44 -4.15 -4.56 18.19
N THR A 45 -4.57 -5.82 18.26
CA THR A 45 -5.88 -6.15 18.85
C THR A 45 -5.73 -7.42 19.70
N THR A 46 -5.83 -7.26 21.01
CA THR A 46 -5.92 -8.36 21.96
C THR A 46 -7.37 -8.84 22.04
N THR A 47 -7.58 -10.15 22.00
CA THR A 47 -8.52 -10.80 22.92
C THR A 47 -7.94 -12.15 23.29
N ILE A 48 -7.29 -12.22 24.45
CA ILE A 48 -6.84 -13.47 25.05
C ILE A 48 -8.06 -14.14 25.69
N GLY A 49 -8.51 -15.23 25.10
CA GLY A 49 -9.49 -16.16 25.68
C GLY A 49 -9.53 -17.42 24.81
N ASP A 50 -9.10 -18.55 25.37
CA ASP A 50 -9.27 -19.90 24.82
C ASP A 50 -8.17 -20.48 23.91
N GLY A 51 -6.93 -19.97 24.00
CA GLY A 51 -5.76 -20.69 23.44
C GLY A 51 -5.68 -20.71 21.91
N ASN A 52 -6.51 -19.92 21.23
CA ASN A 52 -6.40 -19.64 19.81
C ASN A 52 -5.79 -18.24 19.61
N ILE A 53 -4.71 -18.16 18.84
CA ILE A 53 -4.17 -16.88 18.36
C ILE A 53 -4.98 -16.51 17.11
N PHE A 54 -5.86 -15.53 17.24
CA PHE A 54 -6.48 -14.90 16.08
C PHE A 54 -5.53 -13.84 15.53
N LEU A 55 -4.83 -14.17 14.45
CA LEU A 55 -4.13 -13.19 13.61
C LEU A 55 -5.19 -12.41 12.82
N THR A 56 -5.89 -11.48 13.47
CA THR A 56 -6.90 -10.66 12.78
C THR A 56 -6.26 -9.61 11.89
N GLN A 57 -4.97 -9.26 12.09
CA GLN A 57 -4.29 -8.23 11.32
C GLN A 57 -2.81 -8.58 11.10
N GLY A 58 -2.51 -8.80 9.84
CA GLY A 58 -1.23 -9.13 9.21
C GLY A 58 -1.46 -9.30 7.70
N PHE A 59 -2.67 -9.72 7.35
CA PHE A 59 -3.39 -9.24 6.18
C PHE A 59 -4.65 -8.57 6.74
N GLN A 60 -4.85 -7.28 6.49
CA GLN A 60 -6.22 -6.80 6.50
C GLN A 60 -6.93 -7.66 5.45
N GLN A 61 -7.86 -8.54 5.84
CA GLN A 61 -8.99 -8.74 4.93
C GLN A 61 -9.57 -7.34 4.80
N MET A 62 -9.27 -6.71 3.68
CA MET A 62 -9.66 -5.32 3.42
C MET A 62 -11.15 -5.30 3.66
N ALA A 63 -11.56 -4.67 4.77
CA ALA A 63 -12.95 -4.28 4.93
C ALA A 63 -13.28 -3.51 3.65
N PHE A 64 -14.38 -3.88 2.98
CA PHE A 64 -14.79 -3.31 1.71
C PHE A 64 -14.41 -1.81 1.66
N ARG A 65 -13.41 -1.49 0.83
CA ARG A 65 -12.87 -0.13 0.72
C ARG A 65 -13.09 0.29 -0.70
N GLU A 66 -14.06 1.18 -0.88
CA GLU A 66 -14.22 1.90 -2.13
C GLU A 66 -12.90 2.60 -2.44
N CYS A 67 -12.33 2.25 -3.59
CA CYS A 67 -11.21 2.97 -4.17
C CYS A 67 -11.78 3.78 -5.32
N PRO A 68 -11.91 5.11 -5.16
CA PRO A 68 -12.36 5.96 -6.26
C PRO A 68 -11.51 5.76 -7.52
N GLY A 69 -10.22 5.44 -7.38
CA GLY A 69 -9.31 5.23 -8.50
C GLY A 69 -9.44 3.90 -9.27
N ASP A 70 -10.28 2.95 -8.85
CA ASP A 70 -10.50 1.67 -9.56
C ASP A 70 -11.56 1.89 -10.66
N VAL A 71 -11.12 2.50 -11.75
CA VAL A 71 -11.96 2.89 -12.89
C VAL A 71 -12.38 1.66 -13.68
N THR A 72 -11.50 0.65 -13.77
CA THR A 72 -11.76 -0.57 -14.54
C THR A 72 -12.59 -1.61 -13.80
N GLY A 73 -12.79 -1.44 -12.49
CA GLY A 73 -13.54 -2.34 -11.63
C GLY A 73 -12.83 -3.68 -11.42
N ASP A 74 -11.50 -3.71 -11.54
CA ASP A 74 -10.69 -4.92 -11.41
C ASP A 74 -10.21 -5.19 -9.96
N ASN A 75 -10.71 -4.38 -9.02
CA ASN A 75 -10.38 -4.39 -7.60
C ASN A 75 -8.93 -3.96 -7.30
N ALA A 76 -8.29 -3.20 -8.20
CA ALA A 76 -7.00 -2.61 -7.98
C ALA A 76 -6.91 -1.22 -8.63
N VAL A 77 -6.19 -0.29 -8.00
CA VAL A 77 -5.86 0.98 -8.63
C VAL A 77 -4.48 0.89 -9.24
N GLY A 78 -4.40 0.83 -10.57
CA GLY A 78 -3.16 0.57 -11.27
C GLY A 78 -3.05 1.23 -12.64
N THR A 79 -2.19 0.63 -13.47
CA THR A 79 -1.92 1.16 -14.82
C THR A 79 -3.12 1.03 -15.75
N ASN A 80 -3.98 0.02 -15.55
CA ASN A 80 -5.19 -0.14 -16.35
C ASN A 80 -6.15 1.03 -16.15
N ASP A 81 -6.35 1.46 -14.90
CA ASP A 81 -7.19 2.61 -14.55
C ASP A 81 -6.60 3.91 -15.08
N LEU A 82 -5.27 4.07 -14.99
CA LEU A 82 -4.59 5.21 -15.59
C LEU A 82 -4.81 5.25 -17.11
N LEU A 83 -4.72 4.11 -17.79
CA LEU A 83 -4.96 4.03 -19.23
C LEU A 83 -6.43 4.28 -19.59
N ALA A 84 -7.37 3.86 -18.73
CA ALA A 84 -8.78 4.17 -18.88
C ALA A 84 -9.02 5.68 -18.86
N ILE A 85 -8.51 6.41 -17.85
CA ILE A 85 -8.60 7.88 -17.79
C ILE A 85 -7.93 8.53 -19.01
N LEU A 86 -6.74 8.06 -19.39
CA LEU A 86 -6.00 8.61 -20.55
C LEU A 86 -6.72 8.38 -21.88
N SER A 87 -7.58 7.38 -21.99
CA SER A 87 -8.36 7.11 -23.21
C SER A 87 -9.41 8.19 -23.50
N LEU A 88 -9.87 8.88 -22.45
CA LEU A 88 -10.86 9.96 -22.51
C LEU A 88 -10.28 11.32 -22.13
N TYR A 89 -8.96 11.44 -21.97
CA TYR A 89 -8.35 12.68 -21.48
C TYR A 89 -8.70 13.90 -22.36
N GLY A 90 -9.24 14.93 -21.72
CA GLY A 90 -9.74 16.16 -22.35
C GLY A 90 -11.20 16.10 -22.79
N ALA A 91 -11.90 14.98 -22.59
CA ALA A 91 -13.34 14.87 -22.84
C ALA A 91 -14.12 15.82 -21.92
N GLN A 92 -15.09 16.52 -22.50
CA GLN A 92 -15.98 17.49 -21.82
C GLN A 92 -17.45 17.31 -22.26
N ASP A 93 -17.72 16.31 -23.11
CA ASP A 93 -19.06 16.00 -23.58
C ASP A 93 -19.68 14.94 -22.65
N PRO A 94 -20.75 15.27 -21.90
CA PRO A 94 -21.37 14.34 -20.97
C PRO A 94 -21.86 13.05 -21.63
N GLU A 95 -22.28 13.09 -22.89
CA GLU A 95 -22.67 11.87 -23.62
C GLU A 95 -21.44 11.00 -23.94
N ALA A 96 -20.30 11.60 -24.29
CA ALA A 96 -19.08 10.85 -24.55
C ALA A 96 -18.52 10.20 -23.29
N ILE A 97 -18.55 10.91 -22.15
CA ILE A 97 -18.06 10.41 -20.86
C ILE A 97 -18.97 9.28 -20.36
N SER A 98 -20.29 9.50 -20.31
CA SER A 98 -21.24 8.49 -19.80
C SER A 98 -21.33 7.22 -20.66
N ASN A 99 -21.02 7.30 -21.96
CA ASN A 99 -20.98 6.14 -22.87
C ASN A 99 -19.58 5.52 -22.98
N SER A 100 -18.65 5.85 -22.08
CA SER A 100 -17.34 5.19 -22.04
C SER A 100 -17.46 3.70 -21.74
N GLU A 101 -16.36 2.96 -21.96
CA GLU A 101 -16.28 1.55 -21.59
C GLU A 101 -16.53 1.34 -20.08
N ASN A 102 -16.17 2.32 -19.25
CA ASN A 102 -16.31 2.28 -17.79
C ASN A 102 -17.51 3.11 -17.27
N GLY A 103 -18.45 3.48 -18.15
CA GLY A 103 -19.70 4.15 -17.76
C GLY A 103 -19.53 5.53 -17.13
N GLY A 104 -18.45 6.23 -17.46
CA GLY A 104 -18.11 7.56 -16.95
C GLY A 104 -17.28 7.56 -15.67
N ALA A 105 -16.80 6.40 -15.19
CA ALA A 105 -15.92 6.33 -14.01
C ALA A 105 -14.58 7.06 -14.18
N GLU A 106 -14.22 7.47 -15.40
CA GLU A 106 -13.02 8.26 -15.69
C GLU A 106 -13.07 9.70 -15.16
N ASP A 107 -14.28 10.26 -14.94
CA ASP A 107 -14.52 11.59 -14.34
C ASP A 107 -14.69 11.44 -12.82
N LEU A 108 -13.56 11.37 -12.12
CA LEU A 108 -13.47 11.00 -10.71
C LEU A 108 -13.93 12.09 -9.74
N ASN A 109 -13.87 13.36 -10.16
CA ASN A 109 -14.38 14.47 -9.37
C ASN A 109 -15.78 14.94 -9.79
N GLU A 110 -16.38 14.29 -10.80
CA GLU A 110 -17.70 14.57 -11.38
C GLU A 110 -17.86 16.03 -11.83
N ASP A 111 -16.78 16.66 -12.31
CA ASP A 111 -16.81 18.05 -12.79
C ASP A 111 -17.21 18.18 -14.28
N GLY A 112 -17.43 17.04 -14.94
CA GLY A 112 -17.79 16.94 -16.35
C GLY A 112 -16.59 17.03 -17.29
N ILE A 113 -15.36 16.99 -16.78
CA ILE A 113 -14.12 17.08 -17.54
C ILE A 113 -13.16 15.98 -17.10
N VAL A 114 -12.89 15.02 -17.98
CA VAL A 114 -11.81 14.04 -17.72
C VAL A 114 -10.46 14.72 -17.96
N GLY A 115 -9.71 14.99 -16.90
CA GLY A 115 -8.51 15.80 -16.97
C GLY A 115 -7.48 15.55 -15.87
N THR A 116 -6.67 16.57 -15.60
CA THR A 116 -5.57 16.46 -14.61
C THR A 116 -6.10 16.29 -13.18
N ALA A 117 -7.29 16.81 -12.88
CA ALA A 117 -7.90 16.64 -11.57
C ALA A 117 -8.16 15.16 -11.26
N ASP A 118 -8.70 14.42 -12.22
CA ASP A 118 -8.95 12.98 -12.11
C ASP A 118 -7.66 12.19 -11.99
N LEU A 119 -6.65 12.53 -12.79
CA LEU A 119 -5.33 11.90 -12.68
C LEU A 119 -4.72 12.08 -11.28
N LEU A 120 -4.88 13.24 -10.65
CA LEU A 120 -4.37 13.48 -9.31
C LEU A 120 -5.14 12.68 -8.25
N ILE A 121 -6.45 12.47 -8.45
CA ILE A 121 -7.26 11.61 -7.58
C ILE A 121 -6.79 10.16 -7.73
N LEU A 122 -6.65 9.65 -8.96
CA LEU A 122 -6.13 8.29 -9.21
C LEU A 122 -4.76 8.08 -8.55
N LEU A 123 -3.84 9.05 -8.69
CA LEU A 123 -2.51 8.96 -8.09
C LEU A 123 -2.51 8.96 -6.56
N ALA A 124 -3.54 9.52 -5.92
CA ALA A 124 -3.68 9.47 -4.47
C ALA A 124 -3.96 8.04 -3.96
N TYR A 125 -4.54 7.18 -4.80
CA TYR A 125 -4.90 5.79 -4.48
C TYR A 125 -4.05 4.77 -5.25
N TYR A 126 -3.02 5.20 -5.99
CA TYR A 126 -2.26 4.30 -6.87
C TYR A 126 -1.56 3.18 -6.09
N GLY A 127 -1.77 1.94 -6.53
CA GLY A 127 -1.23 0.73 -5.90
C GLY A 127 -2.09 0.18 -4.77
N GLU A 128 -3.26 0.76 -4.51
CA GLU A 128 -4.25 0.19 -3.59
C GLU A 128 -4.95 -1.02 -4.21
N LEU A 129 -5.33 -1.97 -3.34
CA LEU A 129 -6.24 -3.06 -3.66
C LEU A 129 -7.59 -2.76 -3.01
N CYS A 130 -8.65 -3.13 -3.70
CA CYS A 130 -10.03 -2.80 -3.39
C CYS A 130 -10.80 -4.10 -3.23
N ASN A 131 -11.98 -4.06 -2.61
CA ASN A 131 -12.83 -5.24 -2.41
C ASN A 131 -14.23 -4.79 -2.06
#